data_AF-A0A9N8H8U2-F1
#
_entry.id   AF-A0A9N8H8U2-F1
#
_cell.length_a   1.000
_cell.length_b   1.000
_cell.length_c   1.000
_cell.angle_alpha   90.00
_cell.angle_beta   90.00
_cell.angle_gamma   90.00
#
_symmetry.space_group_name_H-M   'P 1'
#
loop_
_entity.id
_entity.type
_entity.pdbx_description
1 polymer ?
#
loop_
_entity_poly.entity_id
_entity_poly.type
_entity_poly.pdbx_seq_one_letter_code
_entity_poly.pdbx_strand_id
1 'polypeptide(L)'
;MDIDTDMNNELMAHGYSNFAAGVFGSLPNYMTYSNSLLFAKSKGGGMASSLIVSFFTFVFFIFGPELAIYIPRCMAGTLLLHIGLDLFMEGVVDSYYYGYDRLEYGGIWLITITMTALGMTAGLCAGVLAALSVYAAQSITYMNPIRAQMPATTLLSSVWTRPASELAILNNERTGRSRILVVQLQGHLFFGNANQLTDTVKGLLTDSQGTGLEPLIVILDFTLVLGLDSSASHAVAKMNTAMHRRFDIAATVFVAGREGFPCEYALSEALSRQGDEEHLEELEDLTYSFSDMNSPKYRRNRICDNLDDALIFAEDVLIFRVDPSLLQRDRAIVEPTGYLAPEDERKLAVQQLANLFPKSDEITAAVKLLFSFFEREEYTVNQKLWEQGDASTCAKLLVRGELIAYSDCNAQTSVAAERVPTGNIVGELGLVQGLPRLSTLECTSEKAIMYSLSLESWKKIRKEHSYAAVYFEEIVIRYLANRAQHVTRIFDSRCLPV
;
A
#
# COMPACT_ATOMS: atom_id res chain seq x y z
N MET A 1 6.83 35.93 18.96
CA MET A 1 6.96 36.32 17.55
C MET A 1 7.13 35.01 16.81
N ASP A 2 6.06 34.48 16.26
CA ASP A 2 6.14 33.35 15.33
C ASP A 2 6.40 33.98 13.95
N ILE A 3 7.68 34.14 13.63
CA ILE A 3 8.14 34.52 12.31
C ILE A 3 8.70 33.24 11.72
N ASP A 4 8.17 32.81 10.57
CA ASP A 4 8.75 31.70 9.82
C ASP A 4 10.16 32.11 9.36
N THR A 5 11.16 31.51 9.97
CA THR A 5 12.58 31.76 9.67
C THR A 5 13.05 30.81 8.58
N ASP A 6 13.54 31.37 7.47
CA ASP A 6 14.20 30.59 6.41
C ASP A 6 15.66 30.33 6.78
N MET A 7 15.97 29.08 7.11
CA MET A 7 17.31 28.63 7.49
C MET A 7 18.35 28.87 6.38
N ASN A 8 17.93 28.80 5.11
CA ASN A 8 18.84 28.99 3.99
C ASN A 8 19.27 30.46 3.87
N ASN A 9 18.34 31.39 4.10
CA ASN A 9 18.64 32.82 4.15
C ASN A 9 19.55 33.17 5.34
N GLU A 10 19.32 32.57 6.51
CA GLU A 10 20.17 32.77 7.69
C GLU A 10 21.61 32.25 7.44
N LEU A 11 21.74 31.08 6.81
CA LEU A 11 23.03 30.51 6.45
C LEU A 11 23.79 31.39 5.44
N MET A 12 23.09 31.90 4.42
CA MET A 12 23.68 32.85 3.46
C MET A 12 24.11 34.16 4.15
N ALA A 13 23.28 34.70 5.05
CA ALA A 13 23.61 35.90 5.81
C ALA A 13 24.85 35.71 6.70
N HIS A 14 24.96 34.55 7.37
CA HIS A 14 26.18 34.17 8.08
C HIS A 14 27.40 34.05 7.18
N GLY A 15 27.24 33.49 5.98
CA GLY A 15 28.29 33.43 4.95
C GLY A 15 28.81 34.83 4.59
N TYR A 16 27.90 35.77 4.30
CA TYR A 16 28.28 37.16 3.99
C TYR A 16 28.97 37.86 5.17
N SER A 17 28.45 37.67 6.39
CA SER A 17 29.04 38.24 7.60
C SER A 17 30.46 37.72 7.84
N ASN A 18 30.68 36.40 7.70
CA ASN A 18 31.99 35.78 7.83
C ASN A 18 32.95 36.19 6.72
N PHE A 19 32.46 36.33 5.48
CA PHE A 19 33.26 36.84 4.38
C PHE A 19 33.75 38.27 4.65
N ALA A 20 32.84 39.16 5.06
CA ALA A 20 33.20 40.53 5.44
C ALA A 20 34.19 40.55 6.61
N ALA A 21 33.95 39.74 7.65
CA ALA A 21 34.84 39.62 8.80
C ALA A 21 36.25 39.14 8.39
N GLY A 22 36.35 38.18 7.46
CA GLY A 22 37.61 37.68 6.92
C GLY A 22 38.41 38.74 6.17
N VAL A 23 37.74 39.63 5.41
CA VAL A 23 38.41 40.77 4.73
C VAL A 23 39.08 41.71 5.73
N PHE A 24 38.49 41.88 6.92
CA PHE A 24 39.04 42.71 8.00
C PHE A 24 39.96 41.94 8.96
N GLY A 25 40.29 40.68 8.67
CA GLY A 25 41.17 39.86 9.50
C GLY A 25 40.57 39.42 10.84
N SER A 26 39.24 39.44 10.97
CA SER A 26 38.53 38.96 12.16
C SER A 26 38.49 37.43 12.22
N LEU A 27 38.27 36.91 13.43
CA LEU A 27 37.93 35.49 13.64
C LEU A 27 36.54 35.17 13.07
N PRO A 28 36.26 33.89 12.75
CA PRO A 28 34.93 33.46 12.31
C PRO A 28 33.85 33.79 13.34
N ASN A 29 32.79 34.41 12.87
CA ASN A 29 31.59 34.69 13.63
C ASN A 29 30.70 33.44 13.71
N TYR A 30 30.06 33.26 14.87
CA TYR A 30 29.10 32.20 15.14
C TYR A 30 27.93 32.76 15.94
N MET A 31 26.80 32.06 15.89
CA MET A 31 25.63 32.41 16.70
C MET A 31 25.90 32.06 18.16
N THR A 32 25.86 33.07 19.02
CA THR A 32 26.03 32.88 20.46
C THR A 32 24.66 32.81 21.12
N TYR A 33 24.21 31.59 21.45
CA TYR A 33 22.91 31.33 22.07
C TYR A 33 22.66 32.21 23.30
N SER A 34 23.63 32.32 24.21
CA SER A 34 23.49 33.10 25.45
C SER A 34 23.21 34.59 25.21
N ASN A 35 23.87 35.19 24.22
CA ASN A 35 23.65 36.60 23.88
C ASN A 35 22.29 36.82 23.22
N SER A 36 21.89 35.92 22.31
CA SER A 36 20.58 35.97 21.66
C SER A 36 19.45 35.79 22.67
N LEU A 37 19.60 34.89 23.65
CA LEU A 37 18.61 34.67 24.71
C LEU A 37 18.47 35.89 25.62
N LEU A 38 19.59 36.51 26.02
CA LEU A 38 19.58 37.75 26.82
C LEU A 38 18.91 38.90 26.05
N PHE A 39 19.21 39.01 24.77
CA PHE A 39 18.62 40.01 23.89
C PHE A 39 17.09 39.82 23.74
N ALA A 40 16.65 38.58 23.53
CA ALA A 40 15.25 38.21 23.45
C ALA A 40 14.51 38.43 24.78
N LYS A 41 15.10 38.04 25.92
CA LYS A 41 14.54 38.29 27.27
C LYS A 41 14.42 39.78 27.59
N SER A 42 15.32 40.59 27.04
CA SER A 42 15.26 42.06 27.14
C SER A 42 14.19 42.69 26.23
N LYS A 43 13.42 41.87 25.49
CA LYS A 43 12.48 42.29 24.44
C LYS A 43 13.14 43.14 23.34
N GLY A 44 14.44 42.94 23.13
CA GLY A 44 15.19 43.55 22.04
C GLY A 44 14.80 42.90 20.71
N GLY A 45 14.52 43.72 19.69
CA GLY A 45 14.14 43.23 18.37
C GLY A 45 14.34 44.31 17.29
N GLY A 46 14.74 43.87 16.10
CA GLY A 46 14.94 44.72 14.93
C GLY A 46 16.37 45.26 14.75
N MET A 47 16.61 45.86 13.58
CA MET A 47 17.94 46.34 13.17
C MET A 47 18.49 47.45 14.07
N ALA A 48 17.62 48.33 14.59
CA ALA A 48 18.05 49.45 15.44
C ALA A 48 18.76 48.98 16.71
N SER A 49 18.22 47.95 17.37
CA SER A 49 18.85 47.38 18.56
C SER A 49 20.19 46.71 18.25
N SER A 50 20.33 46.03 17.11
CA SER A 50 21.60 45.43 16.69
C SER A 50 22.66 46.48 16.34
N LEU A 51 22.27 47.60 15.72
CA LEU A 51 23.17 48.73 15.45
C LEU A 51 23.67 49.38 16.74
N ILE A 52 22.80 49.56 17.74
CA ILE A 52 23.18 50.09 19.04
C ILE A 52 24.18 49.15 19.74
N VAL A 53 23.91 47.84 19.75
CA VAL A 53 24.83 46.85 20.33
C VAL A 53 26.18 46.83 19.60
N SER A 54 26.18 46.93 18.27
CA SER A 54 27.40 47.00 17.47
C SER A 54 28.21 48.28 17.79
N PHE A 55 27.53 49.42 17.90
CA PHE A 55 28.16 50.69 18.27
C PHE A 55 28.83 50.62 19.65
N PHE A 56 28.12 50.15 20.68
CA PHE A 56 28.70 50.01 22.01
C PHE A 56 29.83 48.99 22.04
N THR A 57 29.70 47.86 21.34
CA THR A 57 30.77 46.88 21.20
C THR A 57 32.02 47.50 20.56
N PHE A 58 31.86 48.34 19.55
CA PHE A 58 32.97 49.07 18.91
C PHE A 58 33.64 50.07 19.86
N VAL A 59 32.86 50.80 20.67
CA VAL A 59 33.41 51.69 21.71
C VAL A 59 34.20 50.88 22.75
N PHE A 60 33.65 49.76 23.23
CA PHE A 60 34.36 48.87 24.16
C PHE A 60 35.58 48.21 23.52
N PHE A 61 35.62 47.99 22.21
CA PHE A 61 36.81 47.50 21.54
C PHE A 61 37.96 48.51 21.59
N ILE A 62 37.66 49.81 21.45
CA ILE A 62 38.67 50.89 21.52
C ILE A 62 39.19 51.08 22.95
N PHE A 63 38.30 51.15 23.96
CA PHE A 63 38.68 51.44 25.35
C PHE A 63 38.90 50.21 26.24
N GLY A 64 38.50 49.02 25.78
CA GLY A 64 38.50 47.78 26.54
C GLY A 64 39.85 47.31 27.05
N PRO A 65 40.97 47.45 26.30
CA PRO A 65 42.28 47.04 26.79
C PRO A 65 42.70 47.76 28.08
N GLU A 66 42.36 49.04 28.25
CA GLU A 66 42.66 49.80 29.46
C GLU A 66 41.83 49.32 30.67
N LEU A 67 40.56 48.95 30.43
CA LEU A 67 39.66 48.41 31.45
C LEU A 67 40.02 46.97 31.85
N ALA A 68 40.51 46.16 30.90
CA ALA A 68 40.82 44.75 31.13
C ALA A 68 41.89 44.52 32.20
N ILE A 69 42.79 45.49 32.40
CA ILE A 69 43.86 45.41 33.42
C ILE A 69 43.28 45.38 34.84
N TYR A 70 42.10 45.96 35.05
CA TYR A 70 41.43 45.98 36.36
C TYR A 70 40.61 44.73 36.66
N ILE A 71 40.39 43.85 35.67
CA ILE A 71 39.55 42.65 35.83
C ILE A 71 40.41 41.48 36.34
N PRO A 72 40.05 40.87 37.49
CA PRO A 72 40.73 39.68 37.98
C PRO A 72 40.64 38.51 36.98
N ARG A 73 41.78 37.88 36.68
CA ARG A 73 41.84 36.72 35.76
C ARG A 73 40.96 35.55 36.21
N CYS A 74 40.74 35.40 37.52
CA CYS A 74 39.88 34.36 38.06
C CYS A 74 38.41 34.51 37.62
N MET A 75 37.92 35.73 37.40
CA MET A 75 36.53 35.96 36.95
C MET A 75 36.28 35.38 35.55
N ALA A 76 37.23 35.53 34.63
CA ALA A 76 37.12 34.94 33.30
C ALA A 76 37.09 33.41 33.37
N GLY A 77 37.92 32.82 34.24
CA GLY A 77 37.93 31.37 34.49
C GLY A 77 36.62 30.84 35.08
N THR A 78 36.03 31.56 36.04
CA THR A 78 34.72 31.17 36.61
C THR A 78 33.59 31.23 35.58
N LEU A 79 33.60 32.23 34.69
CA LEU A 79 32.61 32.34 33.62
C LEU A 79 32.75 31.20 32.62
N LEU A 80 33.99 30.89 32.20
CA LEU A 80 34.27 29.76 31.31
C LEU A 80 33.87 28.43 31.93
N LEU A 81 34.16 28.22 33.22
CA LEU A 81 33.77 27.00 33.92
C LEU A 81 32.24 26.88 34.04
N HIS A 82 31.55 27.97 34.35
CA HIS A 82 30.09 28.00 34.44
C HIS A 82 29.44 27.64 33.10
N ILE A 83 29.84 28.32 32.01
CA ILE A 83 29.32 28.03 30.67
C ILE A 83 29.64 26.58 30.27
N GLY A 84 30.86 26.10 30.56
CA GLY A 84 31.25 24.72 30.28
C GLY A 84 30.42 23.68 31.03
N LEU A 85 30.14 23.93 32.31
CA LEU A 85 29.30 23.05 33.13
C LEU A 85 27.84 23.06 32.67
N ASP A 86 27.30 24.24 32.34
CA ASP A 86 25.92 24.37 31.86
C ASP A 86 25.73 23.62 30.54
N LEU A 87 26.62 23.82 29.56
CA LEU A 87 26.57 23.11 28.28
C LEU A 87 26.75 21.60 28.43
N PHE A 88 27.56 21.16 29.40
CA PHE A 88 27.74 19.74 29.69
C PHE A 88 26.49 19.11 30.32
N MET A 89 25.85 19.80 31.26
CA MET A 89 24.60 19.36 31.87
C MET A 89 23.48 19.28 30.83
N GLU A 90 23.31 20.32 30.01
CA GLU A 90 22.32 20.37 28.94
C GLU A 90 22.57 19.28 27.88
N GLY A 91 23.84 19.08 27.48
CA GLY A 91 24.18 18.09 26.45
C GLY A 91 24.08 16.64 26.91
N VAL A 92 24.53 16.32 28.13
CA VAL A 92 24.68 14.94 28.60
C VAL A 92 23.57 14.55 29.57
N VAL A 93 23.31 15.34 30.61
CA VAL A 93 22.38 14.96 31.69
C VAL A 93 20.93 15.12 31.25
N ASP A 94 20.61 16.25 30.62
CA ASP A 94 19.24 16.49 30.18
C ASP A 94 18.83 15.51 29.07
N SER A 95 19.74 15.15 28.16
CA SER A 95 19.52 14.10 27.15
C SER A 95 19.14 12.74 27.75
N TYR A 96 19.66 12.40 28.92
CA TYR A 96 19.23 11.20 29.65
C TYR A 96 17.81 11.35 30.21
N TYR A 97 17.47 12.52 30.75
CA TYR A 97 16.16 12.78 31.35
C TYR A 97 15.04 12.86 30.30
N TYR A 98 15.32 13.42 29.11
CA TYR A 98 14.37 13.51 28.00
C TYR A 98 14.06 12.18 27.31
N GLY A 99 14.78 11.10 27.64
CA GLY A 99 14.44 9.74 27.21
C GLY A 99 14.91 9.36 25.80
N TYR A 100 16.10 9.82 25.39
CA TYR A 100 16.71 9.42 24.12
C TYR A 100 16.99 7.90 24.05
N ASP A 101 17.03 7.37 22.83
CA ASP A 101 17.34 5.95 22.61
C ASP A 101 18.75 5.61 23.14
N ARG A 102 18.95 4.36 23.58
CA ARG A 102 20.23 3.93 24.17
C ARG A 102 21.43 4.13 23.22
N LEU A 103 21.21 3.99 21.91
CA LEU A 103 22.24 4.17 20.90
C LEU A 103 22.58 5.66 20.70
N GLU A 104 21.57 6.53 20.71
CA GLU A 104 21.74 7.99 20.62
C GLU A 104 22.51 8.51 21.83
N TYR A 105 22.13 8.06 23.03
CA TYR A 105 22.82 8.43 24.27
C TYR A 105 24.27 7.93 24.30
N GLY A 106 24.52 6.72 23.80
CA GLY A 106 25.88 6.21 23.60
C GLY A 106 26.71 7.07 22.64
N GLY A 107 26.07 7.58 21.57
CA GLY A 107 26.66 8.53 20.63
C GLY A 107 27.07 9.84 21.29
N ILE A 108 26.23 10.42 22.16
CA ILE A 108 26.53 11.65 22.90
C ILE A 108 27.79 11.47 23.75
N TRP A 109 27.91 10.36 24.48
CA TRP A 109 29.10 10.06 25.27
C TRP A 109 30.35 9.86 24.40
N LEU A 110 30.23 9.18 23.26
CA LEU A 110 31.32 9.00 22.32
C LEU A 110 31.84 10.36 21.83
N ILE A 111 30.94 11.26 21.42
CA ILE A 111 31.30 12.62 20.97
C ILE A 111 31.96 13.40 22.11
N THR A 112 31.39 13.37 23.31
CA THR A 112 31.89 14.11 24.47
C THR A 112 33.30 13.68 24.86
N ILE A 113 33.54 12.36 24.92
CA ILE A 113 34.84 11.79 25.28
C ILE A 113 35.88 12.09 24.19
N THR A 114 35.54 11.86 22.92
CA THR A 114 36.45 12.11 21.80
C THR A 114 36.81 13.59 21.68
N MET A 115 35.83 14.49 21.85
CA MET A 115 36.05 15.93 21.83
C MET A 115 36.95 16.40 22.98
N THR A 116 36.80 15.82 24.17
CA THR A 116 37.62 16.16 25.35
C THR A 116 39.06 15.64 25.22
N ALA A 117 39.25 14.43 24.70
CA ALA A 117 40.57 13.78 24.64
C ALA A 117 41.38 14.16 23.40
N LEU A 118 40.73 14.32 22.25
CA LEU A 118 41.37 14.48 20.94
C LEU A 118 41.08 15.84 20.28
N GLY A 119 40.23 16.66 20.90
CA GLY A 119 39.85 17.99 20.42
C GLY A 119 38.64 17.99 19.49
N MET A 120 38.26 19.20 19.06
CA MET A 120 37.01 19.47 18.33
C MET A 120 36.91 18.74 16.98
N THR A 121 38.00 18.69 16.20
CA THR A 121 37.99 18.07 14.87
C THR A 121 37.66 16.58 14.94
N ALA A 122 38.28 15.85 15.88
CA ALA A 122 38.01 14.44 16.11
C ALA A 122 36.59 14.21 16.64
N GLY A 123 36.11 15.07 17.54
CA GLY A 123 34.73 15.04 18.06
C GLY A 123 33.68 15.21 16.95
N LEU A 124 33.90 16.12 16.00
CA LEU A 124 33.01 16.31 14.85
C LEU A 124 32.93 15.05 13.98
N CYS A 125 34.09 14.47 13.63
CA CYS A 125 34.13 13.22 12.87
C CYS A 125 33.42 12.07 13.61
N ALA A 126 33.65 11.95 14.92
CA ALA A 126 32.98 10.96 15.76
C ALA A 126 31.46 11.17 15.78
N GLY A 127 30.99 12.43 15.78
CA GLY A 127 29.58 12.77 15.75
C GLY A 127 28.89 12.39 14.45
N VAL A 128 29.51 12.68 13.31
CA VAL A 128 29.00 12.26 11.99
C VAL A 128 28.92 10.73 11.91
N LEU A 129 29.97 10.02 12.35
CA LEU A 129 29.99 8.56 12.36
C LEU A 129 28.94 7.98 13.31
N ALA A 130 28.78 8.56 14.51
CA ALA A 130 27.78 8.13 15.47
C ALA A 130 26.37 8.30 14.93
N ALA A 131 26.05 9.48 14.36
CA ALA A 131 24.73 9.75 13.79
C ALA A 131 24.37 8.78 12.66
N LEU A 132 25.29 8.55 11.72
CA LEU A 132 25.10 7.57 10.64
C LEU A 132 24.94 6.14 11.18
N SER A 133 25.71 5.77 12.20
CA SER A 133 25.66 4.43 12.79
C SER A 133 24.35 4.18 13.56
N VAL A 134 23.90 5.18 14.32
CA VAL A 134 22.62 5.15 15.04
C VAL A 134 21.46 5.04 14.05
N TYR A 135 21.44 5.89 13.02
CA TYR A 135 20.42 5.83 11.97
C TYR A 135 20.37 4.46 11.30
N ALA A 136 21.52 3.92 10.88
CA ALA A 136 21.59 2.60 10.26
C ALA A 136 21.10 1.50 11.22
N ALA A 137 21.53 1.53 12.48
CA ALA A 137 21.12 0.55 13.48
C ALA A 137 19.63 0.62 13.77
N GLN A 138 19.07 1.81 13.96
CA GLN A 138 17.63 2.01 14.19
C GLN A 138 16.82 1.57 12.97
N SER A 139 17.28 1.92 11.77
CA SER A 139 16.61 1.58 10.52
C SER A 139 16.59 0.06 10.25
N ILE A 140 17.61 -0.68 10.68
CA ILE A 140 17.64 -2.15 10.56
C ILE A 140 16.84 -2.80 11.70
N THR A 141 16.93 -2.28 12.92
CA THR A 141 16.38 -2.95 14.12
C THR A 141 14.88 -2.72 14.27
N TYR A 142 14.36 -1.52 13.95
CA TYR A 142 12.98 -1.14 14.26
C TYR A 142 12.04 -1.14 13.07
N MET A 143 12.55 -1.24 11.83
CA MET A 143 11.71 -1.29 10.63
C MET A 143 11.76 -2.69 10.00
N ASN A 144 10.99 -3.61 10.57
CA ASN A 144 10.74 -4.89 9.91
C ASN A 144 10.07 -4.62 8.54
N PRO A 145 10.69 -5.07 7.43
CA PRO A 145 10.18 -4.80 6.09
C PRO A 145 8.87 -5.54 5.81
N ILE A 146 8.58 -6.61 6.57
CA ILE A 146 7.34 -7.38 6.51
C ILE A 146 6.40 -6.87 7.61
N ARG A 147 5.26 -6.34 7.20
CA ARG A 147 4.18 -5.91 8.07
C ARG A 147 3.36 -7.09 8.56
N ALA A 148 2.97 -7.96 7.63
CA ALA A 148 2.11 -9.09 7.87
C ALA A 148 2.38 -10.20 6.86
N GLN A 149 2.15 -11.44 7.28
CA GLN A 149 2.21 -12.63 6.45
C GLN A 149 0.96 -13.46 6.74
N MET A 150 0.25 -13.88 5.70
CA MET A 150 -0.98 -14.65 5.89
C MET A 150 -1.30 -15.52 4.66
N PRO A 151 -1.96 -16.67 4.86
CA PRO A 151 -2.53 -17.42 3.76
C PRO A 151 -3.74 -16.68 3.17
N ALA A 152 -4.01 -16.85 1.87
CA ALA A 152 -5.19 -16.26 1.22
C ALA A 152 -6.52 -16.94 1.63
N THR A 153 -6.52 -17.87 2.59
CA THR A 153 -7.77 -18.33 3.23
C THR A 153 -8.45 -17.20 4.00
N THR A 154 -7.66 -16.25 4.51
CA THR A 154 -8.15 -15.04 5.16
C THR A 154 -8.53 -13.98 4.12
N LEU A 155 -7.78 -13.83 3.03
CA LEU A 155 -8.02 -12.80 2.00
C LEU A 155 -8.75 -13.38 0.79
N LEU A 156 -10.05 -13.13 0.68
CA LEU A 156 -10.87 -13.56 -0.46
C LEU A 156 -10.79 -12.52 -1.58
N SER A 157 -10.80 -12.95 -2.83
CA SER A 157 -10.94 -12.05 -3.98
C SER A 157 -12.35 -11.46 -4.09
N SER A 158 -12.50 -10.38 -4.86
CA SER A 158 -13.77 -9.73 -5.16
C SER A 158 -14.65 -10.45 -6.20
N VAL A 159 -14.20 -11.60 -6.73
CA VAL A 159 -14.98 -12.37 -7.72
C VAL A 159 -16.00 -13.24 -7.00
N TRP A 160 -17.16 -12.64 -6.73
CA TRP A 160 -18.23 -13.24 -5.93
C TRP A 160 -19.05 -14.31 -6.65
N THR A 161 -19.02 -14.33 -7.98
CA THR A 161 -19.89 -15.13 -8.85
C THR A 161 -19.29 -16.48 -9.25
N ARG A 162 -18.14 -16.86 -8.66
CA ARG A 162 -17.47 -18.12 -8.99
C ARG A 162 -18.43 -19.30 -8.83
N PRO A 163 -18.57 -20.18 -9.83
CA PRO A 163 -19.46 -21.32 -9.76
C PRO A 163 -19.07 -22.26 -8.61
N ALA A 164 -20.03 -23.02 -8.10
CA ALA A 164 -19.81 -23.94 -6.99
C ALA A 164 -18.66 -24.93 -7.21
N SER A 165 -18.38 -25.32 -8.46
CA SER A 165 -17.23 -26.16 -8.82
C SER A 165 -15.88 -25.49 -8.58
N GLU A 166 -15.75 -24.19 -8.87
CA GLU A 166 -14.53 -23.43 -8.61
C GLU A 166 -14.35 -23.19 -7.11
N LEU A 167 -15.43 -22.81 -6.42
CA LEU A 167 -15.40 -22.60 -4.98
C LEU A 167 -15.03 -23.89 -4.23
N ALA A 168 -15.46 -25.06 -4.71
CA ALA A 168 -15.06 -26.34 -4.13
C ALA A 168 -13.55 -26.58 -4.24
N ILE A 169 -12.91 -26.14 -5.32
CA ILE A 169 -11.46 -26.21 -5.50
C ILE A 169 -10.76 -25.21 -4.57
N LEU A 170 -11.22 -23.96 -4.54
CA LEU A 170 -10.61 -22.89 -3.76
C LEU A 170 -10.77 -23.06 -2.24
N ASN A 171 -11.88 -23.64 -1.79
CA ASN A 171 -12.14 -23.92 -0.37
C ASN A 171 -11.52 -25.23 0.11
N ASN A 172 -10.91 -26.01 -0.78
CA ASN A 172 -10.22 -27.24 -0.39
C ASN A 172 -8.98 -26.89 0.45
N GLU A 173 -8.89 -27.46 1.66
CA GLU A 173 -7.81 -27.19 2.61
C GLU A 173 -6.41 -27.53 2.06
N ARG A 174 -6.30 -28.47 1.11
CA ARG A 174 -5.01 -28.91 0.58
C ARG A 174 -4.64 -28.32 -0.77
N THR A 175 -5.61 -28.06 -1.65
CA THR A 175 -5.35 -27.62 -3.03
C THR A 175 -5.78 -26.18 -3.30
N GLY A 176 -6.52 -25.58 -2.36
CA GLY A 176 -7.14 -24.27 -2.52
C GLY A 176 -6.28 -23.13 -1.98
N ARG A 177 -6.96 -22.11 -1.43
CA ARG A 177 -6.37 -20.82 -1.02
C ARG A 177 -5.29 -20.91 0.06
N SER A 178 -5.21 -22.03 0.79
CA SER A 178 -4.14 -22.31 1.75
C SER A 178 -2.76 -22.35 1.11
N ARG A 179 -2.68 -22.62 -0.21
CA ARG A 179 -1.44 -22.65 -0.99
C ARG A 179 -1.03 -21.27 -1.56
N ILE A 180 -1.73 -20.20 -1.21
CA ILE A 180 -1.36 -18.82 -1.57
C ILE A 180 -0.81 -18.14 -0.33
N LEU A 181 0.45 -17.71 -0.38
CA LEU A 181 1.09 -16.93 0.67
C LEU A 181 1.10 -15.46 0.29
N VAL A 182 0.47 -14.62 1.12
CA VAL A 182 0.48 -13.16 0.96
C VAL A 182 1.46 -12.58 1.97
N VAL A 183 2.46 -11.84 1.47
CA VAL A 183 3.46 -11.12 2.27
C VAL A 183 3.30 -9.63 2.02
N GLN A 184 2.90 -8.90 3.05
CA GLN A 184 2.71 -7.48 2.98
C GLN A 184 3.98 -6.75 3.43
N LEU A 185 4.50 -5.89 2.56
CA LEU A 185 5.70 -5.11 2.81
C LEU A 185 5.35 -3.69 3.25
N GLN A 186 6.23 -3.06 4.03
CA GLN A 186 6.03 -1.68 4.50
C GLN A 186 7.35 -0.91 4.64
N GLY A 187 7.24 0.42 4.64
CA GLY A 187 8.35 1.33 4.94
C GLY A 187 9.34 1.48 3.77
N HIS A 188 10.56 1.92 4.08
CA HIS A 188 11.62 2.05 3.08
C HIS A 188 12.41 0.75 2.96
N LEU A 189 12.53 0.21 1.74
CA LEU A 189 13.29 -1.00 1.45
C LEU A 189 14.66 -0.61 0.90
N PHE A 190 15.71 -0.93 1.64
CA PHE A 190 17.10 -0.63 1.30
C PHE A 190 17.98 -1.86 1.54
N PHE A 191 19.26 -1.76 1.19
CA PHE A 191 20.19 -2.89 1.30
C PHE A 191 20.23 -3.54 2.71
N GLY A 192 20.07 -2.75 3.77
CA GLY A 192 20.18 -3.22 5.15
C GLY A 192 19.04 -4.15 5.58
N ASN A 193 17.81 -3.91 5.11
CA ASN A 193 16.63 -4.73 5.46
C ASN A 193 16.17 -5.68 4.35
N ALA A 194 16.61 -5.49 3.10
CA ALA A 194 16.26 -6.38 1.99
C ALA A 194 16.76 -7.83 2.20
N ASN A 195 17.89 -8.01 2.87
CA ASN A 195 18.38 -9.34 3.26
C ASN A 195 17.46 -10.00 4.29
N GLN A 196 17.02 -9.23 5.29
CA GLN A 196 16.08 -9.72 6.30
C GLN A 196 14.76 -10.16 5.65
N LEU A 197 14.21 -9.35 4.73
CA LEU A 197 13.04 -9.72 3.91
C LEU A 197 13.28 -11.07 3.21
N THR A 198 14.41 -11.19 2.51
CA THR A 198 14.75 -12.39 1.74
C THR A 198 14.87 -13.62 2.64
N ASP A 199 15.51 -13.50 3.80
CA ASP A 199 15.71 -14.60 4.73
C ASP A 199 14.42 -14.98 5.45
N THR A 200 13.57 -14.02 5.80
CA THR A 200 12.24 -14.31 6.36
C THR A 200 11.38 -15.05 5.35
N VAL A 201 11.26 -14.58 4.10
CA VAL A 201 10.46 -15.27 3.06
C VAL A 201 11.01 -16.69 2.82
N LYS A 202 12.33 -16.87 2.71
CA LYS A 202 12.92 -18.21 2.60
C LYS A 202 12.61 -19.08 3.82
N GLY A 203 12.63 -18.52 5.03
CA GLY A 203 12.25 -19.20 6.26
C GLY A 203 10.82 -19.73 6.17
N LEU A 204 9.86 -18.87 5.80
CA LEU A 204 8.45 -19.25 5.63
C LEU A 204 8.25 -20.38 4.61
N LEU A 205 8.97 -20.31 3.49
CA LEU A 205 8.89 -21.33 2.45
C LEU A 205 9.53 -22.65 2.92
N THR A 206 10.63 -22.57 3.66
CA THR A 206 11.32 -23.76 4.21
C THR A 206 10.49 -24.43 5.31
N ASP A 207 9.89 -23.65 6.21
CA ASP A 207 9.04 -24.17 7.29
C ASP A 207 7.77 -24.84 6.77
N SER A 208 7.32 -24.43 5.58
CA SER A 208 6.15 -25.01 4.92
C SER A 208 6.48 -26.31 4.16
N GLN A 209 7.75 -26.63 3.89
CA GLN A 209 8.16 -27.84 3.16
C GLN A 209 7.81 -29.10 3.94
N GLY A 210 7.28 -30.12 3.25
CA GLY A 210 6.91 -31.41 3.85
C GLY A 210 5.61 -31.42 4.66
N THR A 211 4.93 -30.28 4.80
CA THR A 211 3.63 -30.19 5.48
C THR A 211 2.46 -30.60 4.58
N GLY A 212 2.69 -30.71 3.26
CA GLY A 212 1.65 -30.91 2.25
C GLY A 212 0.83 -29.63 1.94
N LEU A 213 1.18 -28.50 2.58
CA LEU A 213 0.55 -27.18 2.39
C LEU A 213 1.55 -26.13 1.90
N GLU A 214 2.58 -26.57 1.15
CA GLU A 214 3.60 -25.69 0.60
C GLU A 214 2.99 -24.57 -0.24
N PRO A 215 3.46 -23.31 -0.19
CA PRO A 215 2.92 -22.28 -1.05
C PRO A 215 3.21 -22.57 -2.53
N LEU A 216 2.19 -22.54 -3.40
CA LEU A 216 2.35 -22.57 -4.86
C LEU A 216 2.51 -21.17 -5.43
N ILE A 217 1.85 -20.21 -4.79
CA ILE A 217 1.76 -18.83 -5.26
C ILE A 217 2.16 -17.92 -4.11
N VAL A 218 3.06 -16.99 -4.41
CA VAL A 218 3.47 -15.96 -3.46
C VAL A 218 3.03 -14.61 -4.00
N ILE A 219 2.29 -13.86 -3.18
CA ILE A 219 1.89 -12.48 -3.46
C ILE A 219 2.73 -11.56 -2.58
N LEU A 220 3.52 -10.68 -3.19
CA LEU A 220 4.30 -9.66 -2.51
C LEU A 220 3.60 -8.31 -2.70
N ASP A 221 3.09 -7.74 -1.62
CA ASP A 221 2.36 -6.47 -1.63
C ASP A 221 3.26 -5.29 -1.25
N PHE A 222 3.53 -4.39 -2.22
CA PHE A 222 4.35 -3.18 -2.05
C PHE A 222 3.51 -1.92 -1.76
N THR A 223 2.20 -2.04 -1.57
CA THR A 223 1.30 -0.86 -1.41
C THR A 223 1.71 0.07 -0.26
N LEU A 224 2.32 -0.45 0.82
CA LEU A 224 2.78 0.34 1.96
C LEU A 224 4.29 0.62 1.95
N VAL A 225 4.97 0.33 0.84
CA VAL A 225 6.39 0.64 0.65
C VAL A 225 6.51 2.09 0.21
N LEU A 226 7.26 2.88 0.99
CA LEU A 226 7.43 4.32 0.75
C LEU A 226 8.55 4.62 -0.25
N GLY A 227 9.51 3.71 -0.37
CA GLY A 227 10.63 3.84 -1.28
C GLY A 227 11.44 2.55 -1.34
N LEU A 228 12.09 2.33 -2.48
CA LEU A 228 12.87 1.13 -2.76
C LEU A 228 14.18 1.50 -3.47
N ASP A 229 15.30 1.27 -2.79
CA ASP A 229 16.63 1.53 -3.36
C ASP A 229 17.00 0.50 -4.43
N SER A 230 17.90 0.86 -5.35
CA SER A 230 18.37 -0.02 -6.43
C SER A 230 18.97 -1.34 -5.93
N SER A 231 19.66 -1.33 -4.77
CA SER A 231 20.20 -2.56 -4.19
C SER A 231 19.11 -3.49 -3.65
N ALA A 232 18.04 -2.92 -3.09
CA ALA A 232 16.91 -3.68 -2.58
C ALA A 232 16.06 -4.24 -3.74
N SER A 233 15.86 -3.48 -4.82
CA SER A 233 15.16 -3.97 -6.01
C SER A 233 15.87 -5.16 -6.65
N HIS A 234 17.20 -5.12 -6.75
CA HIS A 234 18.01 -6.28 -7.18
C HIS A 234 17.87 -7.48 -6.24
N ALA A 235 17.83 -7.25 -4.93
CA ALA A 235 17.63 -8.32 -3.95
C ALA A 235 16.26 -9.00 -4.11
N VAL A 236 15.20 -8.23 -4.35
CA VAL A 236 13.85 -8.74 -4.63
C VAL A 236 13.83 -9.57 -5.91
N ALA A 237 14.43 -9.08 -7.00
CA ALA A 237 14.51 -9.83 -8.27
C ALA A 237 15.28 -11.15 -8.10
N LYS A 238 16.39 -11.14 -7.35
CA LYS A 238 17.17 -12.35 -7.05
C LYS A 238 16.41 -13.33 -6.16
N MET A 239 15.68 -12.82 -5.16
CA MET A 239 14.81 -13.63 -4.31
C MET A 239 13.74 -14.32 -5.16
N ASN A 240 13.13 -13.61 -6.12
CA ASN A 240 12.14 -14.17 -7.02
C ASN A 240 12.68 -15.38 -7.82
N THR A 241 13.86 -15.25 -8.41
CA THR A 241 14.51 -16.37 -9.09
C THR A 241 14.78 -17.55 -8.14
N ALA A 242 15.19 -17.27 -6.89
CA ALA A 242 15.43 -18.31 -5.90
C ALA A 242 14.15 -19.02 -5.46
N MET A 243 13.02 -18.30 -5.36
CA MET A 243 11.70 -18.83 -5.03
C MET A 243 11.25 -19.88 -6.04
N HIS A 244 11.34 -19.58 -7.34
CA HIS A 244 10.98 -20.53 -8.39
C HIS A 244 11.90 -21.75 -8.44
N ARG A 245 13.23 -21.54 -8.41
CA ARG A 245 14.20 -22.63 -8.60
C ARG A 245 14.35 -23.57 -7.40
N ARG A 246 14.18 -23.06 -6.17
CA ARG A 246 14.46 -23.84 -4.95
C ARG A 246 13.22 -24.38 -4.27
N PHE A 247 12.08 -23.71 -4.41
CA PHE A 247 10.86 -24.02 -3.67
C PHE A 247 9.68 -24.41 -4.58
N ASP A 248 9.92 -24.59 -5.88
CA ASP A 248 8.91 -24.99 -6.89
C ASP A 248 7.65 -24.10 -6.89
N ILE A 249 7.84 -22.80 -6.68
CA ILE A 249 6.75 -21.82 -6.72
C ILE A 249 6.30 -21.67 -8.18
N ALA A 250 5.02 -21.90 -8.44
CA ALA A 250 4.44 -21.87 -9.78
C ALA A 250 4.28 -20.44 -10.33
N ALA A 251 3.91 -19.49 -9.46
CA ALA A 251 3.74 -18.09 -9.85
C ALA A 251 4.05 -17.14 -8.69
N THR A 252 4.63 -15.98 -9.01
CA THR A 252 4.82 -14.87 -8.08
C THR A 252 4.13 -13.64 -8.60
N VAL A 253 3.31 -13.02 -7.73
CA VAL A 253 2.53 -11.84 -8.05
C VAL A 253 3.03 -10.67 -7.22
N PHE A 254 3.30 -9.55 -7.89
CA PHE A 254 3.78 -8.34 -7.25
C PHE A 254 2.69 -7.27 -7.33
N VAL A 255 2.29 -6.72 -6.19
CA VAL A 255 1.35 -5.59 -6.15
C VAL A 255 2.18 -4.32 -6.06
N ALA A 256 2.18 -3.51 -7.12
CA ALA A 256 3.01 -2.31 -7.20
C ALA A 256 2.28 -1.04 -6.73
N GLY A 257 0.94 -1.06 -6.68
CA GLY A 257 0.15 0.16 -6.54
C GLY A 257 -0.04 0.88 -7.89
N ARG A 258 -0.96 1.84 -7.95
CA ARG A 258 -1.31 2.58 -9.19
C ARG A 258 -0.17 3.41 -9.77
N GLU A 259 0.78 3.85 -8.93
CA GLU A 259 1.94 4.65 -9.34
C GLU A 259 3.15 3.77 -9.74
N GLY A 260 3.02 2.45 -9.60
CA GLY A 260 4.11 1.50 -9.81
C GLY A 260 5.06 1.43 -8.60
N PHE A 261 6.15 0.65 -8.74
CA PHE A 261 7.13 0.52 -7.67
C PHE A 261 7.86 1.85 -7.42
N PRO A 262 8.01 2.29 -6.16
CA PRO A 262 8.70 3.54 -5.84
C PRO A 262 10.23 3.36 -5.89
N CYS A 263 10.77 3.05 -7.08
CA CYS A 263 12.20 2.83 -7.31
C CYS A 263 12.70 3.45 -8.63
N GLU A 264 13.95 3.91 -8.63
CA GLU A 264 14.64 4.36 -9.85
C GLU A 264 15.00 3.20 -10.80
N TYR A 265 15.25 2.02 -10.24
CA TYR A 265 15.52 0.81 -11.02
C TYR A 265 14.24 0.31 -11.69
N ALA A 266 14.29 -0.07 -12.97
CA ALA A 266 13.16 -0.61 -13.71
C ALA A 266 12.79 -2.04 -13.26
N LEU A 267 12.34 -2.19 -12.01
CA LEU A 267 12.02 -3.47 -11.40
C LEU A 267 10.93 -4.20 -12.18
N SER A 268 9.92 -3.48 -12.68
CA SER A 268 8.84 -4.05 -13.48
C SER A 268 9.36 -4.75 -14.74
N GLU A 269 10.35 -4.16 -15.42
CA GLU A 269 10.97 -4.74 -16.61
C GLU A 269 11.83 -5.96 -16.23
N ALA A 270 12.63 -5.85 -15.16
CA ALA A 270 13.47 -6.95 -14.69
C ALA A 270 12.64 -8.19 -14.30
N LEU A 271 11.54 -8.00 -13.57
CA LEU A 271 10.63 -9.08 -13.19
C LEU A 271 9.92 -9.67 -14.41
N SER A 272 9.56 -8.84 -15.39
CA SER A 272 8.91 -9.30 -16.62
C SER A 272 9.86 -10.10 -17.52
N ARG A 273 11.10 -9.64 -17.72
CA ARG A 273 12.13 -10.31 -18.53
C ARG A 273 12.51 -11.67 -17.95
N GLN A 274 12.67 -11.76 -16.64
CA GLN A 274 12.91 -13.04 -15.96
C GLN A 274 11.76 -14.04 -16.16
N GLY A 275 10.52 -13.55 -16.28
CA GLY A 275 9.38 -14.40 -16.58
C GLY A 275 9.35 -14.94 -18.01
N ASP A 276 10.03 -14.27 -18.95
CA ASP A 276 10.06 -14.61 -20.39
C ASP A 276 11.33 -15.42 -20.77
N GLU A 277 12.49 -15.23 -20.09
CA GLU A 277 13.77 -15.90 -20.44
C GLU A 277 13.83 -17.41 -20.10
N GLU A 278 13.14 -17.89 -19.07
CA GLU A 278 13.12 -19.34 -18.73
C GLU A 278 12.16 -20.17 -19.60
N HIS A 279 11.49 -19.55 -20.60
CA HIS A 279 10.60 -20.25 -21.53
C HIS A 279 11.33 -20.94 -22.70
N LEU A 280 12.65 -20.78 -22.82
CA LEU A 280 13.42 -21.29 -23.97
C LEU A 280 14.28 -22.53 -23.69
N GLU A 281 14.62 -22.86 -22.44
CA GLU A 281 15.59 -23.95 -22.18
C GLU A 281 15.09 -25.10 -21.28
N GLU A 282 13.99 -24.98 -20.53
CA GLU A 282 13.54 -26.02 -19.57
C GLU A 282 12.14 -26.61 -19.87
N LEU A 283 11.68 -26.53 -21.11
CA LEU A 283 10.37 -27.06 -21.54
C LEU A 283 10.44 -28.30 -22.46
N GLU A 284 11.62 -28.88 -22.69
CA GLU A 284 11.74 -30.12 -23.48
C GLU A 284 11.36 -31.40 -22.70
N ASP A 285 11.55 -31.46 -21.37
CA ASP A 285 11.41 -32.72 -20.61
C ASP A 285 10.09 -32.93 -19.85
N LEU A 286 9.12 -31.99 -19.95
CA LEU A 286 7.77 -32.14 -19.37
C LEU A 286 6.65 -32.01 -20.43
N THR A 287 6.94 -32.45 -21.65
CA THR A 287 6.00 -32.47 -22.77
C THR A 287 4.97 -33.60 -22.66
N TYR A 288 3.95 -33.40 -21.82
CA TYR A 288 2.59 -33.79 -22.22
C TYR A 288 1.95 -32.57 -22.91
N SER A 289 2.11 -32.53 -24.24
CA SER A 289 1.32 -31.79 -25.23
C SER A 289 0.45 -30.62 -24.72
N PHE A 290 1.01 -29.41 -24.70
CA PHE A 290 0.26 -28.14 -24.63
C PHE A 290 0.36 -27.34 -25.93
N SER A 291 0.35 -28.02 -27.07
CA SER A 291 0.39 -27.41 -28.39
C SER A 291 -0.96 -27.50 -29.09
N ASP A 292 -2.01 -26.88 -28.52
CA ASP A 292 -3.23 -26.60 -29.27
C ASP A 292 -3.91 -25.32 -28.76
N MET A 293 -3.99 -24.34 -29.66
CA MET A 293 -4.96 -23.23 -29.78
C MET A 293 -5.32 -22.41 -28.51
N ASN A 294 -4.94 -21.12 -28.52
CA ASN A 294 -5.56 -20.02 -27.73
C ASN A 294 -5.63 -20.19 -26.20
N SER A 295 -4.56 -20.63 -25.54
CA SER A 295 -4.43 -20.52 -24.08
C SER A 295 -3.77 -19.19 -23.67
N PRO A 296 -4.22 -18.54 -22.58
CA PRO A 296 -3.54 -17.35 -22.07
C PRO A 296 -2.14 -17.74 -21.62
N LYS A 297 -1.11 -17.01 -22.10
CA LYS A 297 0.26 -17.14 -21.58
C LYS A 297 0.26 -16.83 -20.08
N TYR A 298 0.19 -17.86 -19.24
CA TYR A 298 0.46 -17.72 -17.82
C TYR A 298 1.95 -17.44 -17.64
N ARG A 299 2.28 -16.22 -17.22
CA ARG A 299 3.64 -15.84 -16.88
C ARG A 299 3.94 -16.24 -15.44
N ARG A 300 5.16 -16.74 -15.19
CA ARG A 300 5.65 -17.02 -13.83
C ARG A 300 5.58 -15.78 -12.93
N ASN A 301 5.87 -14.60 -13.50
CA ASN A 301 5.79 -13.32 -12.81
C ASN A 301 4.63 -12.48 -13.35
N ARG A 302 3.82 -11.91 -12.45
CA ARG A 302 2.79 -10.94 -12.80
C ARG A 302 2.86 -9.72 -11.89
N ILE A 303 2.69 -8.55 -12.46
CA ILE A 303 2.58 -7.29 -11.73
C ILE A 303 1.12 -6.85 -11.80
N CYS A 304 0.56 -6.50 -10.65
CA CYS A 304 -0.81 -6.04 -10.49
C CYS A 304 -0.82 -4.67 -9.80
N ASP A 305 -1.84 -3.87 -10.09
CA ASP A 305 -2.00 -2.55 -9.49
C ASP A 305 -2.54 -2.64 -8.07
N ASN A 306 -3.46 -3.59 -7.82
CA ASN A 306 -4.11 -3.78 -6.52
C ASN A 306 -3.96 -5.21 -6.02
N LEU A 307 -4.09 -5.39 -4.70
CA LEU A 307 -4.06 -6.70 -4.04
C LEU A 307 -5.21 -7.61 -4.51
N ASP A 308 -6.38 -7.03 -4.76
CA ASP A 308 -7.55 -7.78 -5.24
C ASP A 308 -7.29 -8.42 -6.62
N ASP A 309 -6.74 -7.66 -7.57
CA ASP A 309 -6.35 -8.17 -8.88
C ASP A 309 -5.32 -9.31 -8.77
N ALA A 310 -4.41 -9.22 -7.79
CA ALA A 310 -3.44 -10.27 -7.50
C ALA A 310 -4.10 -11.53 -6.92
N LEU A 311 -5.10 -11.39 -6.04
CA LEU A 311 -5.87 -12.50 -5.48
C LEU A 311 -6.71 -13.20 -6.55
N ILE A 312 -7.38 -12.44 -7.43
CA ILE A 312 -8.14 -12.99 -8.55
C ILE A 312 -7.25 -13.85 -9.43
N PHE A 313 -6.09 -13.31 -9.82
CA PHE A 313 -5.12 -14.04 -10.63
C PHE A 313 -4.61 -15.30 -9.93
N ALA A 314 -4.28 -15.21 -8.63
CA ALA A 314 -3.80 -16.36 -7.87
C ALA A 314 -4.85 -17.47 -7.75
N GLU A 315 -6.11 -17.11 -7.51
CA GLU A 315 -7.23 -18.06 -7.48
C GLU A 315 -7.45 -18.73 -8.85
N ASP A 316 -7.39 -17.96 -9.94
CA ASP A 316 -7.51 -18.49 -11.29
C ASP A 316 -6.40 -19.50 -11.59
N VAL A 317 -5.15 -19.22 -11.19
CA VAL A 317 -4.03 -20.16 -11.39
C VAL A 317 -4.27 -21.48 -10.64
N LEU A 318 -4.84 -21.44 -9.43
CA LEU A 318 -5.19 -22.66 -8.69
C LEU A 318 -6.30 -23.45 -9.37
N ILE A 319 -7.36 -22.77 -9.84
CA ILE A 319 -8.46 -23.42 -10.57
C ILE A 319 -7.94 -24.06 -11.85
N PHE A 320 -7.15 -23.31 -12.63
CA PHE A 320 -6.58 -23.77 -13.89
C PHE A 320 -5.75 -25.05 -13.71
N ARG A 321 -4.99 -25.13 -12.62
CA ARG A 321 -4.15 -26.30 -12.31
C ARG A 321 -4.97 -27.56 -12.06
N VAL A 322 -6.15 -27.44 -11.47
CA VAL A 322 -7.02 -28.58 -11.16
C VAL A 322 -7.91 -28.95 -12.33
N ASP A 323 -8.56 -27.95 -12.94
CA ASP A 323 -9.41 -28.14 -14.12
C ASP A 323 -9.34 -26.91 -15.05
N PRO A 324 -8.53 -26.99 -16.13
CA PRO A 324 -8.42 -25.93 -17.13
C PRO A 324 -9.73 -25.55 -17.81
N SER A 325 -10.70 -26.48 -17.87
CA SER A 325 -11.95 -26.28 -18.61
C SER A 325 -12.92 -25.33 -17.90
N LEU A 326 -12.77 -25.13 -16.59
CA LEU A 326 -13.63 -24.24 -15.81
C LEU A 326 -13.42 -22.77 -16.19
N LEU A 327 -12.16 -22.35 -16.35
CA LEU A 327 -11.85 -20.95 -16.70
C LEU A 327 -12.10 -20.62 -18.17
N GLN A 328 -12.01 -21.60 -19.07
CA GLN A 328 -12.39 -21.40 -20.48
C GLN A 328 -13.89 -21.13 -20.64
N ARG A 329 -14.72 -21.72 -19.76
CA ARG A 329 -16.17 -21.45 -19.73
C ARG A 329 -16.47 -20.00 -19.32
N ASP A 330 -15.70 -19.42 -18.40
CA ASP A 330 -15.89 -18.04 -17.95
C ASP A 330 -15.23 -16.99 -18.88
N ARG A 331 -14.19 -17.35 -19.65
CA ARG A 331 -13.57 -16.41 -20.61
C ARG A 331 -14.28 -16.30 -21.96
N ALA A 332 -14.94 -17.36 -22.43
CA ALA A 332 -15.84 -17.26 -23.59
C ALA A 332 -17.06 -16.33 -23.33
N ILE A 333 -17.28 -15.99 -22.06
CA ILE A 333 -18.33 -15.10 -21.55
C ILE A 333 -17.83 -13.64 -21.45
N VAL A 334 -16.54 -13.44 -21.14
CA VAL A 334 -15.91 -12.12 -20.92
C VAL A 334 -15.32 -11.53 -22.21
N GLU A 335 -14.90 -12.36 -23.17
CA GLU A 335 -14.57 -11.92 -24.53
C GLU A 335 -15.56 -12.57 -25.52
N PRO A 336 -16.52 -11.79 -26.02
CA PRO A 336 -16.32 -11.38 -27.40
C PRO A 336 -16.50 -9.88 -27.55
N THR A 337 -15.44 -9.24 -28.02
CA THR A 337 -15.46 -7.98 -28.76
C THR A 337 -16.42 -8.00 -29.97
N GLY A 338 -17.05 -9.15 -30.26
CA GLY A 338 -18.14 -9.32 -31.23
C GLY A 338 -19.55 -9.17 -30.65
N TYR A 339 -20.49 -8.91 -31.57
CA TYR A 339 -21.93 -8.92 -31.33
C TYR A 339 -22.38 -10.34 -30.93
N LEU A 340 -22.87 -10.52 -29.71
CA LEU A 340 -23.57 -11.75 -29.31
C LEU A 340 -25.04 -11.61 -29.75
N ALA A 341 -25.63 -12.69 -30.26
CA ALA A 341 -27.06 -12.68 -30.55
C ALA A 341 -27.83 -12.55 -29.22
N PRO A 342 -29.00 -11.86 -29.19
CA PRO A 342 -29.81 -11.71 -27.98
C PRO A 342 -30.19 -13.03 -27.29
N GLU A 343 -30.28 -14.12 -28.06
CA GLU A 343 -30.53 -15.46 -27.51
C GLU A 343 -29.34 -16.02 -26.71
N ASP A 344 -28.11 -15.73 -27.15
CA ASP A 344 -26.90 -16.17 -26.46
C ASP A 344 -26.61 -15.28 -25.24
N GLU A 345 -26.92 -13.98 -25.31
CA GLU A 345 -26.95 -13.09 -24.13
C GLU A 345 -27.91 -13.61 -23.06
N ARG A 346 -29.07 -14.11 -23.48
CA ARG A 346 -30.08 -14.66 -22.58
C ARG A 346 -29.61 -15.96 -21.92
N LYS A 347 -29.02 -16.88 -22.70
CA LYS A 347 -28.44 -18.12 -22.15
C LYS A 347 -27.35 -17.79 -21.13
N LEU A 348 -26.51 -16.81 -21.46
CA LEU A 348 -25.43 -16.35 -20.61
C LEU A 348 -25.95 -15.80 -19.28
N ALA A 349 -26.97 -14.95 -19.32
CA ALA A 349 -27.58 -14.37 -18.13
C ALA A 349 -28.20 -15.44 -17.22
N VAL A 350 -28.90 -16.42 -17.80
CA VAL A 350 -29.44 -17.57 -17.06
C VAL A 350 -28.32 -18.40 -16.44
N GLN A 351 -27.20 -18.59 -17.15
CA GLN A 351 -26.05 -19.33 -16.65
C GLN A 351 -25.33 -18.61 -15.51
N GLN A 352 -25.11 -17.29 -15.62
CA GLN A 352 -24.53 -16.48 -14.55
C GLN A 352 -25.42 -16.51 -13.30
N LEU A 353 -26.73 -16.37 -13.48
CA LEU A 353 -27.69 -16.50 -12.39
C LEU A 353 -27.69 -17.91 -11.79
N ALA A 354 -27.57 -18.96 -12.63
CA ALA A 354 -27.44 -20.35 -12.18
C ALA A 354 -26.15 -20.61 -11.38
N ASN A 355 -25.04 -19.96 -11.72
CA ASN A 355 -23.77 -20.10 -11.01
C ASN A 355 -23.84 -19.60 -9.56
N LEU A 356 -24.75 -18.67 -9.26
CA LEU A 356 -25.01 -18.19 -7.90
C LEU A 356 -25.72 -19.25 -7.03
N PHE A 357 -26.26 -20.31 -7.63
CA PHE A 357 -26.97 -21.36 -6.93
C PHE A 357 -26.12 -22.63 -6.71
N PRO A 358 -26.36 -23.37 -5.60
CA PRO A 358 -25.89 -24.75 -5.49
C PRO A 358 -26.47 -25.59 -6.64
N LYS A 359 -25.69 -26.55 -7.18
CA LYS A 359 -26.20 -27.45 -8.23
C LYS A 359 -27.27 -28.39 -7.65
N SER A 360 -28.54 -28.12 -7.95
CA SER A 360 -29.63 -29.08 -7.83
C SER A 360 -30.61 -28.93 -9.00
N ASP A 361 -31.30 -30.02 -9.36
CA ASP A 361 -32.24 -30.03 -10.48
C ASP A 361 -33.45 -29.10 -10.22
N GLU A 362 -33.90 -29.00 -8.97
CA GLU A 362 -34.99 -28.11 -8.55
C GLU A 362 -34.62 -26.63 -8.73
N ILE A 363 -33.36 -26.29 -8.48
CA ILE A 363 -32.89 -24.90 -8.60
C ILE A 363 -32.83 -24.46 -10.06
N THR A 364 -32.45 -25.35 -10.98
CA THR A 364 -32.42 -25.03 -12.42
C THR A 364 -33.80 -24.61 -12.95
N ALA A 365 -34.88 -25.22 -12.43
CA ALA A 365 -36.24 -24.81 -12.75
C ALA A 365 -36.61 -23.47 -12.12
N ALA A 366 -36.21 -23.24 -10.86
CA ALA A 366 -36.41 -21.96 -10.17
C ALA A 366 -35.69 -20.80 -10.85
N VAL A 367 -34.44 -20.99 -11.31
CA VAL A 367 -33.66 -19.98 -12.04
C VAL A 367 -34.34 -19.58 -13.33
N LYS A 368 -34.81 -20.56 -14.12
CA LYS A 368 -35.52 -20.29 -15.38
C LYS A 368 -36.81 -19.51 -15.16
N LEU A 369 -37.55 -19.85 -14.11
CA LEU A 369 -38.75 -19.13 -13.72
C LEU A 369 -38.43 -17.71 -13.25
N LEU A 370 -37.45 -17.56 -12.36
CA LEU A 370 -37.01 -16.26 -11.84
C LEU A 370 -36.58 -15.34 -12.99
N PHE A 371 -35.76 -15.85 -13.90
CA PHE A 371 -35.28 -15.12 -15.08
C PHE A 371 -36.42 -14.73 -16.04
N SER A 372 -37.56 -15.43 -16.05
CA SER A 372 -38.71 -15.05 -16.89
C SER A 372 -39.33 -13.70 -16.53
N PHE A 373 -39.06 -13.20 -15.31
CA PHE A 373 -39.49 -11.88 -14.83
C PHE A 373 -38.47 -10.77 -15.05
N PHE A 374 -37.31 -11.08 -15.63
CA PHE A 374 -36.27 -10.09 -15.93
C PHE A 374 -36.48 -9.47 -17.30
N GLU A 375 -36.34 -8.16 -17.38
CA GLU A 375 -36.44 -7.38 -18.61
C GLU A 375 -35.05 -6.95 -19.07
N ARG A 376 -34.78 -7.06 -20.38
CA ARG A 376 -33.48 -6.65 -20.95
C ARG A 376 -33.43 -5.13 -21.07
N GLU A 377 -32.39 -4.53 -20.50
CA GLU A 377 -32.07 -3.12 -20.59
C GLU A 377 -30.66 -2.94 -21.18
N GLU A 378 -30.46 -1.85 -21.91
CA GLU A 378 -29.19 -1.52 -22.56
C GLU A 378 -28.76 -0.11 -22.16
N TYR A 379 -27.49 0.01 -21.77
CA TYR A 379 -26.87 1.25 -21.32
C TYR A 379 -25.67 1.60 -22.20
N THR A 380 -25.47 2.89 -22.40
CA THR A 380 -24.36 3.45 -23.18
C THR A 380 -23.38 4.19 -22.26
N VAL A 381 -22.22 4.54 -22.80
CA VAL A 381 -21.16 5.22 -22.03
C VAL A 381 -21.65 6.49 -21.34
N ASN A 382 -21.21 6.72 -20.10
CA ASN A 382 -21.58 7.83 -19.23
C ASN A 382 -23.07 7.93 -18.88
N GLN A 383 -23.85 6.89 -19.17
CA GLN A 383 -25.25 6.83 -18.75
C GLN A 383 -25.32 6.37 -17.29
N LYS A 384 -25.90 7.22 -16.45
CA LYS A 384 -26.20 6.88 -15.04
C LYS A 384 -27.42 5.98 -14.97
N LEU A 385 -27.31 4.91 -14.19
CA LEU A 385 -28.41 3.98 -13.92
C LEU A 385 -29.34 4.51 -12.82
N TRP A 386 -28.75 5.11 -11.80
CA TRP A 386 -29.41 5.78 -10.68
C TRP A 386 -28.38 6.61 -9.91
N GLU A 387 -28.87 7.55 -9.11
CA GLU A 387 -28.06 8.37 -8.21
C GLU A 387 -28.24 7.94 -6.74
N GLN A 388 -27.22 8.21 -5.93
CA GLN A 388 -27.29 8.01 -4.49
C GLN A 388 -28.45 8.82 -3.90
N GLY A 389 -29.31 8.15 -3.11
CA GLY A 389 -30.53 8.72 -2.55
C GLY A 389 -31.81 8.42 -3.34
N ASP A 390 -31.71 7.92 -4.58
CA ASP A 390 -32.89 7.54 -5.38
C ASP A 390 -33.71 6.43 -4.72
N ALA A 391 -35.01 6.37 -5.03
CA ALA A 391 -35.87 5.29 -4.58
C ALA A 391 -35.47 3.94 -5.22
N SER A 392 -35.33 2.90 -4.41
CA SER A 392 -35.00 1.56 -4.92
C SER A 392 -36.20 0.86 -5.54
N THR A 393 -36.26 0.86 -6.87
CA THR A 393 -37.39 0.30 -7.65
C THR A 393 -37.05 -0.99 -8.39
N CYS A 394 -35.77 -1.37 -8.47
CA CYS A 394 -35.32 -2.56 -9.20
C CYS A 394 -33.98 -3.11 -8.70
N ALA A 395 -33.69 -4.37 -9.04
CA ALA A 395 -32.35 -4.95 -8.99
C ALA A 395 -31.94 -5.36 -10.41
N LYS A 396 -30.67 -5.20 -10.77
CA LYS A 396 -30.18 -5.47 -12.14
C LYS A 396 -29.01 -6.42 -12.13
N LEU A 397 -29.04 -7.44 -12.97
CA LEU A 397 -27.92 -8.35 -13.23
C LEU A 397 -27.08 -7.77 -14.36
N LEU A 398 -25.79 -7.53 -14.11
CA LEU A 398 -24.83 -7.11 -15.14
C LEU A 398 -24.37 -8.32 -15.94
N VAL A 399 -24.71 -8.40 -17.22
CA VAL A 399 -24.30 -9.54 -18.06
C VAL A 399 -23.07 -9.20 -18.90
N ARG A 400 -23.01 -7.97 -19.41
CA ARG A 400 -21.92 -7.47 -20.25
C ARG A 400 -21.69 -5.98 -20.00
N GLY A 401 -20.44 -5.55 -20.12
CA GLY A 401 -20.03 -4.16 -19.96
C GLY A 401 -19.34 -3.92 -18.62
N GLU A 402 -18.92 -2.68 -18.42
CA GLU A 402 -18.25 -2.22 -17.20
C GLU A 402 -19.08 -1.12 -16.56
N LEU A 403 -19.28 -1.21 -15.24
CA LEU A 403 -19.95 -0.20 -14.45
C LEU A 403 -19.04 0.23 -13.30
N ILE A 404 -19.16 1.50 -12.90
CA ILE A 404 -18.51 2.05 -11.72
C ILE A 404 -19.58 2.56 -10.76
N ALA A 405 -19.48 2.14 -9.51
CA ALA A 405 -20.28 2.63 -8.40
C ALA A 405 -19.50 3.71 -7.65
N TYR A 406 -20.07 4.90 -7.55
CA TYR A 406 -19.57 6.04 -6.80
C TYR A 406 -20.35 6.18 -5.50
N SER A 407 -19.66 6.30 -4.37
CA SER A 407 -20.29 6.62 -3.08
C SER A 407 -19.72 7.92 -2.55
N ASP A 408 -20.60 8.88 -2.27
CA ASP A 408 -20.22 10.14 -1.64
C ASP A 408 -20.17 9.93 -0.13
N CYS A 409 -18.94 9.94 0.42
CA CYS A 409 -18.71 10.02 1.85
C CYS A 409 -18.77 11.50 2.28
N ASN A 410 -19.48 11.80 3.37
CA ASN A 410 -19.71 13.17 3.84
C ASN A 410 -18.43 14.03 3.92
N ALA A 411 -18.51 15.22 3.32
CA ALA A 411 -17.60 16.37 3.43
C ALA A 411 -16.15 16.16 2.94
N GLN A 412 -15.94 16.63 1.71
CA GLN A 412 -14.65 16.99 1.09
C GLN A 412 -13.68 15.84 0.77
N THR A 413 -13.70 15.49 -0.53
CA THR A 413 -12.56 15.10 -1.40
C THR A 413 -12.28 13.62 -1.70
N SER A 414 -13.08 12.66 -1.23
CA SER A 414 -12.91 11.25 -1.62
C SER A 414 -14.21 10.61 -2.10
N VAL A 415 -14.38 10.55 -3.43
CA VAL A 415 -15.39 9.70 -4.07
C VAL A 415 -14.82 8.29 -4.13
N ALA A 416 -15.37 7.38 -3.33
CA ALA A 416 -15.01 5.97 -3.42
C ALA A 416 -15.63 5.39 -4.70
N ALA A 417 -14.79 4.98 -5.65
CA ALA A 417 -15.19 4.38 -6.91
C ALA A 417 -14.89 2.87 -6.89
N GLU A 418 -15.93 2.04 -6.97
CA GLU A 418 -15.84 0.57 -7.01
C GLU A 418 -16.26 0.07 -8.40
N ARG A 419 -15.46 -0.79 -9.03
CA ARG A 419 -15.86 -1.44 -10.29
C ARG A 419 -16.83 -2.58 -9.99
N VAL A 420 -17.91 -2.68 -10.76
CA VAL A 420 -18.86 -3.79 -10.66
C VAL A 420 -18.50 -4.84 -11.72
N PRO A 421 -18.05 -6.05 -11.33
CA PRO A 421 -17.74 -7.09 -12.29
C PRO A 421 -19.00 -7.71 -12.89
N THR A 422 -18.88 -8.26 -14.10
CA THR A 422 -19.95 -8.98 -14.79
C THR A 422 -20.41 -10.21 -14.00
N GLY A 423 -21.70 -10.53 -14.08
CA GLY A 423 -22.37 -11.59 -13.34
C GLY A 423 -22.92 -11.13 -11.98
N ASN A 424 -22.56 -9.94 -11.49
CA ASN A 424 -23.10 -9.44 -10.23
C ASN A 424 -24.48 -8.81 -10.38
N ILE A 425 -25.29 -8.94 -9.33
CA ILE A 425 -26.56 -8.23 -9.18
C ILE A 425 -26.29 -6.94 -8.40
N VAL A 426 -26.81 -5.82 -8.89
CA VAL A 426 -26.75 -4.51 -8.25
C VAL A 426 -28.15 -4.02 -7.87
N GLY A 427 -28.27 -3.35 -6.73
CA GLY A 427 -29.53 -2.79 -6.27
C GLY A 427 -30.45 -3.80 -5.58
N GLU A 428 -29.95 -4.99 -5.30
CA GLU A 428 -30.58 -6.09 -4.57
C GLU A 428 -30.98 -5.70 -3.15
N LEU A 429 -30.10 -4.99 -2.42
CA LEU A 429 -30.38 -4.54 -1.06
C LEU A 429 -31.58 -3.59 -1.02
N GLY A 430 -31.63 -2.67 -1.98
CA GLY A 430 -32.74 -1.74 -2.15
C GLY A 430 -34.06 -2.43 -2.49
N LEU A 431 -34.02 -3.46 -3.33
CA LEU A 431 -35.19 -4.25 -3.71
C LEU A 431 -35.76 -5.06 -2.53
N VAL A 432 -34.90 -5.61 -1.67
CA VAL A 432 -35.29 -6.47 -0.54
C VAL A 432 -35.71 -5.66 0.68
N GLN A 433 -34.95 -4.62 1.06
CA GLN A 433 -35.21 -3.83 2.28
C GLN A 433 -35.97 -2.53 2.04
N GLY A 434 -36.11 -2.06 0.79
CA GLY A 434 -36.76 -0.79 0.48
C GLY A 434 -35.95 0.45 0.87
N LEU A 435 -34.63 0.31 1.06
CA LEU A 435 -33.72 1.42 1.34
C LEU A 435 -33.50 2.29 0.10
N PRO A 436 -33.21 3.60 0.23
CA PRO A 436 -32.75 4.41 -0.90
C PRO A 436 -31.41 3.89 -1.44
N ARG A 437 -31.08 4.25 -2.67
CA ARG A 437 -29.81 3.86 -3.32
C ARG A 437 -28.62 4.39 -2.52
N LEU A 438 -27.68 3.51 -2.20
CA LEU A 438 -26.49 3.85 -1.40
C LEU A 438 -25.35 4.46 -2.23
N SER A 439 -25.35 4.21 -3.53
CA SER A 439 -24.31 4.65 -4.46
C SER A 439 -24.91 5.08 -5.80
N THR A 440 -24.23 6.00 -6.47
CA THR A 440 -24.48 6.38 -7.85
C THR A 440 -23.81 5.36 -8.77
N LEU A 441 -24.52 4.85 -9.77
CA LEU A 441 -23.98 3.82 -10.67
C LEU A 441 -23.94 4.33 -12.11
N GLU A 442 -22.78 4.22 -12.75
CA GLU A 442 -22.52 4.76 -14.09
C GLU A 442 -21.88 3.70 -14.99
N CYS A 443 -22.27 3.68 -16.26
CA CYS A 443 -21.68 2.82 -17.27
C CYS A 443 -20.43 3.43 -17.90
N THR A 444 -19.30 2.71 -17.85
CA THR A 444 -18.03 3.15 -18.46
C THR A 444 -17.71 2.47 -19.78
N SER A 445 -18.34 1.33 -20.07
CA SER A 445 -18.20 0.66 -21.36
C SER A 445 -19.08 1.30 -22.45
N GLU A 446 -18.70 1.14 -23.73
CA GLU A 446 -19.50 1.60 -24.88
C GLU A 446 -20.94 1.06 -24.86
N LYS A 447 -21.10 -0.21 -24.44
CA LYS A 447 -22.38 -0.90 -24.34
C LYS A 447 -22.39 -1.85 -23.16
N ALA A 448 -23.27 -1.59 -22.20
CA ALA A 448 -23.57 -2.50 -21.10
C ALA A 448 -24.98 -3.11 -21.25
N ILE A 449 -25.09 -4.41 -21.01
CA ILE A 449 -26.34 -5.17 -21.13
C ILE A 449 -26.69 -5.69 -19.76
N MET A 450 -27.90 -5.34 -19.33
CA MET A 450 -28.39 -5.68 -18.02
C MET A 450 -29.77 -6.31 -18.09
N TYR A 451 -30.05 -7.15 -17.12
CA TYR A 451 -31.38 -7.71 -16.93
C TYR A 451 -31.95 -7.16 -15.62
N SER A 452 -33.10 -6.50 -15.70
CA SER A 452 -33.72 -5.75 -14.62
C SER A 452 -34.92 -6.50 -14.05
N LEU A 453 -34.94 -6.64 -12.73
CA LEU A 453 -36.05 -7.18 -11.96
C LEU A 453 -36.73 -6.03 -11.21
N SER A 454 -37.96 -5.70 -11.61
CA SER A 454 -38.73 -4.61 -11.00
C SER A 454 -39.31 -4.99 -9.64
N LEU A 455 -39.61 -3.99 -8.81
CA LEU A 455 -40.27 -4.16 -7.52
C LEU A 455 -41.67 -4.80 -7.65
N GLU A 456 -42.39 -4.52 -8.74
CA GLU A 456 -43.70 -5.12 -9.00
C GLU A 456 -43.58 -6.61 -9.33
N SER A 457 -42.65 -6.96 -10.22
CA SER A 457 -42.32 -8.35 -10.53
C SER A 457 -41.84 -9.10 -9.29
N TRP A 458 -41.03 -8.47 -8.44
CA TRP A 458 -40.57 -9.05 -7.18
C TRP A 458 -41.73 -9.34 -6.21
N LYS A 459 -42.66 -8.40 -6.03
CA LYS A 459 -43.87 -8.61 -5.22
C LYS A 459 -44.73 -9.76 -5.76
N LYS A 460 -44.82 -9.90 -7.09
CA LYS A 460 -45.54 -10.98 -7.75
C LYS A 460 -44.87 -12.34 -7.50
N ILE A 461 -43.55 -12.44 -7.66
CA ILE A 461 -42.77 -13.66 -7.37
C ILE A 461 -42.96 -14.09 -5.91
N ARG A 462 -42.89 -13.17 -4.95
CA ARG A 462 -43.12 -13.49 -3.53
C ARG A 462 -44.52 -14.06 -3.25
N LYS A 463 -45.54 -13.64 -4.00
CA LYS A 463 -46.92 -14.07 -3.80
C LYS A 463 -47.27 -15.37 -4.54
N GLU A 464 -46.83 -15.50 -5.79
CA GLU A 464 -47.22 -16.59 -6.69
C GLU A 464 -46.21 -17.74 -6.71
N HIS A 465 -44.93 -17.47 -6.44
CA HIS A 465 -43.83 -18.42 -6.55
C HIS A 465 -42.86 -18.30 -5.36
N SER A 466 -43.37 -18.60 -4.16
CA SER A 466 -42.64 -18.44 -2.89
C SER A 466 -41.29 -19.18 -2.85
N TYR A 467 -41.18 -20.35 -3.47
CA TYR A 467 -39.92 -21.09 -3.55
C TYR A 467 -38.82 -20.33 -4.31
N ALA A 468 -39.16 -19.68 -5.43
CA ALA A 468 -38.20 -18.89 -6.22
C ALA A 468 -37.77 -17.62 -5.49
N ALA A 469 -38.66 -17.03 -4.68
CA ALA A 469 -38.33 -15.89 -3.82
C ALA A 469 -37.31 -16.26 -2.74
N VAL A 470 -37.48 -17.39 -2.04
CA VAL A 470 -36.53 -17.87 -1.02
C VAL A 470 -35.15 -18.06 -1.61
N TYR A 471 -35.07 -18.67 -2.79
CA TYR A 471 -33.82 -18.88 -3.51
C TYR A 471 -33.12 -17.56 -3.89
N PHE A 472 -33.87 -16.55 -4.34
CA PHE A 472 -33.30 -15.23 -4.59
C PHE A 472 -32.83 -14.54 -3.31
N GLU A 473 -33.60 -14.60 -2.23
CA GLU A 473 -33.22 -14.06 -0.92
C GLU A 473 -31.95 -14.73 -0.37
N GLU A 474 -31.79 -16.05 -0.55
CA GLU A 474 -30.59 -16.78 -0.17
C GLU A 474 -29.34 -16.30 -0.94
N ILE A 475 -29.47 -16.01 -2.23
CA ILE A 475 -28.40 -15.40 -3.04
C ILE A 475 -28.02 -14.04 -2.45
N VAL A 476 -29.00 -13.18 -2.19
CA VAL A 476 -28.75 -11.83 -1.66
C VAL A 476 -28.05 -11.92 -0.30
N ILE A 477 -28.49 -12.82 0.58
CA ILE A 477 -27.87 -13.04 1.88
C ILE A 477 -26.42 -13.51 1.72
N ARG A 478 -26.17 -14.51 0.86
CA ARG A 478 -24.81 -15.02 0.62
C ARG A 478 -23.90 -13.95 0.02
N TYR A 479 -24.42 -13.18 -0.94
CA TYR A 479 -23.72 -12.06 -1.56
C TYR A 479 -23.34 -11.00 -0.53
N LEU A 480 -24.28 -10.55 0.31
CA LEU A 480 -24.04 -9.57 1.36
C LEU A 480 -23.09 -10.09 2.44
N ALA A 481 -23.21 -11.36 2.84
CA ALA A 481 -22.32 -11.99 3.81
C ALA A 481 -20.87 -12.03 3.30
N ASN A 482 -20.68 -12.39 2.03
CA ASN A 482 -19.37 -12.43 1.40
C ASN A 482 -18.76 -11.03 1.25
N ARG A 483 -19.54 -10.03 0.81
CA ARG A 483 -19.07 -8.63 0.77
C ARG A 483 -18.72 -8.10 2.16
N ALA A 484 -19.52 -8.39 3.18
CA ALA A 484 -19.22 -8.01 4.54
C ALA A 484 -17.92 -8.65 5.04
N GLN A 485 -17.67 -9.92 4.72
CA GLN A 485 -16.40 -10.58 5.03
C GLN A 485 -15.22 -9.94 4.29
N HIS A 486 -15.37 -9.62 3.01
CA HIS A 486 -14.34 -8.94 2.22
C HIS A 486 -13.93 -7.61 2.86
N VAL A 487 -14.92 -6.77 3.14
CA VAL A 487 -14.72 -5.44 3.72
C VAL A 487 -14.10 -5.57 5.10
N THR A 488 -14.68 -6.39 5.98
CA THR A 488 -14.17 -6.57 7.36
C THR A 488 -12.73 -7.07 7.38
N ARG A 489 -12.39 -8.05 6.53
CA ARG A 489 -11.05 -8.63 6.51
C ARG A 489 -10.00 -7.70 5.89
N ILE A 490 -10.38 -6.85 4.95
CA ILE A 490 -9.51 -5.78 4.42
C ILE A 490 -9.28 -4.68 5.47
N PHE A 491 -10.30 -4.32 6.25
CA PHE A 491 -10.18 -3.35 7.33
C PHE A 491 -9.33 -3.89 8.49
N ASP A 492 -9.52 -5.15 8.89
CA ASP A 492 -8.72 -5.79 9.95
C ASP A 492 -7.26 -5.99 9.54
N SER A 493 -6.99 -6.25 8.25
CA SER A 493 -5.61 -6.39 7.76
C SER A 493 -4.91 -5.05 7.50
N ARG A 494 -5.62 -3.91 7.58
CA ARG A 494 -5.12 -2.57 7.17
C ARG A 494 -4.35 -2.65 5.85
N CYS A 495 -4.88 -3.40 4.88
CA CYS A 495 -4.25 -3.64 3.57
C CYS A 495 -4.49 -2.53 2.54
N LEU A 496 -5.10 -1.41 2.92
CA LEU A 496 -5.22 -0.24 2.04
C LEU A 496 -4.96 1.02 2.88
N PRO A 497 -4.21 2.01 2.35
CA PRO A 497 -4.35 3.37 2.85
C PRO A 497 -5.79 3.81 2.58
N VAL A 498 -6.43 4.40 3.59
CA VAL A 498 -7.70 5.12 3.46
C VAL A 498 -7.50 6.35 2.61
#